data_AF-B9TCL9-F1
#
_entry.id   AF-B9TCL9-F1
#
_cell.length_a   1.000
_cell.length_b   1.000
_cell.length_c   1.000
_cell.angle_alpha   90.00
_cell.angle_beta   90.00
_cell.angle_gamma   90.00
#
_symmetry.space_group_name_H-M   'P 1'
#
loop_
_entity.id
_entity.type
_entity.pdbx_description
1 polymer ?
#
loop_
_entity_poly.entity_id
_entity_poly.type
_entity_poly.pdbx_seq_one_letter_code
_entity_poly.pdbx_strand_id
1 'polypeptide(L)'
;MQPKYLPLIVAAALSAISMGANASGYRFGSQSISGQGTADANGAEAADASTIFYNPAGLSRLDGTQISAGATVVVPHSSYNDTGSTHFTGAPTGGTPAKDYAPDSVTAPSLYFSKKLNDQWTAGFGLFVPYGAKLNYGNTWNGRYALSNIKLEAITLNPSVSWKMNEHHAFGFGIDAEYMKAELGQAVDVPGSIAALSTGAGAAQGAVLIRQIAALGGNPALLRTA
;
A
#
# COMPACT_ATOMS: atom_id res chain seq x y z
N MET A 1 -16.46 29.54 30.44
CA MET A 1 -15.70 28.35 30.90
C MET A 1 -14.32 28.82 31.32
N GLN A 2 -13.86 28.49 32.53
CA GLN A 2 -12.55 28.96 33.00
C GLN A 2 -11.40 28.22 32.28
N PRO A 3 -10.34 28.93 31.84
CA PRO A 3 -9.26 28.37 31.01
C PRO A 3 -8.44 27.27 31.69
N LYS A 4 -8.59 27.09 33.01
CA LYS A 4 -7.86 26.07 33.79
C LYS A 4 -8.26 24.63 33.47
N TYR A 5 -9.47 24.40 32.98
CA TYR A 5 -9.97 23.04 32.68
C TYR A 5 -9.84 22.67 31.20
N LEU A 6 -9.57 23.65 30.33
CA LEU A 6 -9.35 23.43 28.89
C LEU A 6 -8.22 22.41 28.61
N PRO A 7 -7.03 22.50 29.22
CA PRO A 7 -5.98 21.51 28.96
C PRO A 7 -6.35 20.11 29.46
N LEU A 8 -7.11 20.01 30.56
CA LEU A 8 -7.56 18.73 31.12
C LEU A 8 -8.61 18.07 30.21
N ILE A 9 -9.54 18.86 29.66
CA ILE A 9 -10.56 18.40 28.71
C ILE A 9 -9.91 17.97 27.39
N VAL A 10 -8.94 18.73 26.88
CA VAL A 10 -8.18 18.38 25.67
C VAL A 10 -7.37 17.10 25.88
N ALA A 11 -6.69 16.95 27.03
CA ALA A 11 -5.94 15.75 27.37
C ALA A 11 -6.86 14.51 27.49
N ALA A 12 -8.01 14.66 28.17
CA ALA A 12 -9.00 13.60 28.31
C ALA A 12 -9.58 13.19 26.94
N ALA A 13 -9.90 14.15 26.07
CA ALA A 13 -10.38 13.88 24.72
C ALA A 13 -9.32 13.16 23.87
N LEU A 14 -8.07 13.60 23.90
CA LEU A 14 -6.96 12.95 23.18
C LEU A 14 -6.71 11.52 23.66
N SER A 15 -6.81 11.27 24.97
CA SER A 15 -6.67 9.92 25.53
C SER A 15 -7.80 8.96 25.13
N ALA A 16 -9.02 9.47 24.96
CA ALA A 16 -10.17 8.68 24.52
C ALA A 16 -10.11 8.31 23.02
N ILE A 17 -9.39 9.08 22.21
CA ILE A 17 -9.25 8.84 20.76
C ILE A 17 -8.09 7.86 20.45
N SER A 18 -7.18 7.61 21.39
CA SER A 18 -5.95 6.81 21.20
C SER A 18 -6.13 5.28 21.14
N MET A 19 -7.35 4.76 20.98
CA MET A 19 -7.62 3.32 21.12
C MET A 19 -7.24 2.46 19.90
N GLY A 20 -6.66 3.02 18.83
CA GLY A 20 -6.35 2.28 17.60
C GLY A 20 -4.96 2.58 17.04
N ALA A 21 -4.10 1.56 16.99
CA ALA A 21 -2.90 1.59 16.16
C ALA A 21 -3.31 1.33 14.70
N ASN A 22 -3.30 2.36 13.87
CA ASN A 22 -3.53 2.23 12.44
C ASN A 22 -2.17 1.98 11.75
N ALA A 23 -2.06 0.87 11.02
CA ALA A 23 -0.88 0.61 10.19
C ALA A 23 -1.05 1.27 8.82
N SER A 24 0.00 1.97 8.35
CA SER A 24 -0.01 2.63 7.04
C SER A 24 -0.12 1.64 5.86
N GLY A 25 0.20 0.37 6.08
CA GLY A 25 0.21 -0.65 5.03
C GLY A 25 1.14 -0.23 3.88
N TYR A 26 0.60 -0.17 2.66
CA TYR A 26 1.33 0.26 1.46
C TYR A 26 1.11 1.74 1.11
N ARG A 27 0.45 2.51 1.97
CA ARG A 27 0.24 3.95 1.76
C ARG A 27 1.57 4.68 1.84
N PHE A 28 1.83 5.49 0.82
CA PHE A 28 2.97 6.36 0.76
C PHE A 28 2.66 7.65 1.55
N GLY A 29 3.39 7.89 2.63
CA GLY A 29 3.09 9.00 3.56
C GLY A 29 3.42 10.38 2.98
N SER A 30 4.58 10.50 2.35
CA SER A 30 5.11 11.78 1.85
C SER A 30 4.54 12.13 0.49
N GLN A 31 3.71 13.18 0.42
CA GLN A 31 3.03 13.58 -0.82
C GLN A 31 3.57 14.88 -1.41
N SER A 32 4.19 15.72 -0.57
CA SER A 32 4.88 16.93 -1.00
C SER A 32 6.06 17.24 -0.08
N ILE A 33 6.98 18.07 -0.56
CA ILE A 33 8.14 18.52 0.22
C ILE A 33 7.69 19.37 1.42
N SER A 34 6.71 20.26 1.20
CA SER A 34 6.11 21.09 2.25
C SER A 34 5.37 20.25 3.29
N GLY A 35 4.60 19.25 2.86
CA GLY A 35 3.95 18.30 3.75
C GLY A 35 4.94 17.48 4.55
N GLN A 36 5.97 16.93 3.91
CA GLN A 36 7.01 16.17 4.60
C GLN A 36 7.73 17.03 5.66
N GLY A 37 7.93 18.32 5.40
CA GLY A 37 8.51 19.27 6.36
C GLY A 37 7.70 19.44 7.65
N THR A 38 6.38 19.19 7.61
CA THR A 38 5.49 19.20 8.77
C THR A 38 5.13 17.79 9.26
N ALA A 39 5.86 16.77 8.81
CA ALA A 39 5.53 15.36 9.03
C ALA A 39 4.10 15.00 8.57
N ASP A 40 3.69 15.57 7.44
CA ASP A 40 2.38 15.41 6.80
C ASP A 40 1.21 15.88 7.69
N ALA A 41 1.47 16.80 8.63
CA ALA A 41 0.47 17.45 9.48
C ALA A 41 -0.16 18.69 8.81
N ASN A 42 -0.49 18.59 7.53
CA ASN A 42 -0.87 19.70 6.65
C ASN A 42 -2.31 19.58 6.09
N GLY A 43 -3.17 18.74 6.67
CA GLY A 43 -4.51 18.47 6.12
C GLY A 43 -5.48 19.68 6.07
N ALA A 44 -5.25 20.70 6.88
CA ALA A 44 -5.96 21.98 6.82
C ALA A 44 -5.07 23.14 6.36
N GLU A 45 -3.83 22.84 5.97
CA GLU A 45 -2.85 23.80 5.50
C GLU A 45 -2.99 23.99 3.99
N ALA A 46 -2.84 25.25 3.55
CA ALA A 46 -2.85 25.63 2.15
C ALA A 46 -1.59 26.44 1.83
N ALA A 47 -0.43 25.86 2.15
CA ALA A 47 0.87 26.49 1.92
C ALA A 47 1.22 26.57 0.42
N ASP A 48 0.85 25.55 -0.35
CA ASP A 48 1.06 25.48 -1.80
C ASP A 48 0.03 24.56 -2.48
N ALA A 49 0.17 24.40 -3.81
CA ALA A 49 -0.72 23.59 -4.64
C ALA A 49 -0.85 22.11 -4.21
N SER A 50 0.08 21.57 -3.40
CA SER A 50 -0.01 20.20 -2.88
C SER A 50 -1.15 19.98 -1.89
N THR A 51 -1.81 21.05 -1.41
CA THR A 51 -3.06 20.97 -0.64
C THR A 51 -4.12 20.11 -1.36
N ILE A 52 -4.06 20.00 -2.70
CA ILE A 52 -4.91 19.12 -3.52
C ILE A 52 -4.96 17.68 -2.99
N PHE A 53 -3.84 17.12 -2.52
CA PHE A 53 -3.80 15.73 -2.05
C PHE A 53 -4.67 15.51 -0.80
N TYR A 54 -4.58 16.40 0.19
CA TYR A 54 -5.28 16.25 1.47
C TYR A 54 -6.64 16.94 1.50
N ASN A 55 -6.74 18.14 0.89
CA ASN A 55 -7.92 18.98 0.94
C ASN A 55 -7.99 19.96 -0.25
N PRO A 56 -8.68 19.61 -1.35
CA PRO A 56 -8.88 20.51 -2.48
C PRO A 56 -9.52 21.86 -2.13
N ALA A 57 -10.26 21.99 -1.01
CA ALA A 57 -10.83 23.27 -0.58
C ALA A 57 -9.76 24.31 -0.21
N GLY A 58 -8.55 23.85 0.16
CA GLY A 58 -7.40 24.70 0.43
C GLY A 58 -6.96 25.52 -0.78
N LEU A 59 -7.28 25.09 -2.01
CA LEU A 59 -7.02 25.85 -3.24
C LEU A 59 -7.60 27.27 -3.18
N SER A 60 -8.73 27.48 -2.51
CA SER A 60 -9.36 28.80 -2.33
C SER A 60 -8.49 29.83 -1.58
N ARG A 61 -7.45 29.38 -0.87
CA ARG A 61 -6.51 30.22 -0.13
C ARG A 61 -5.27 30.57 -0.95
N LEU A 62 -5.08 29.95 -2.12
CA LEU A 62 -3.93 30.19 -2.99
C LEU A 62 -4.23 31.33 -3.96
N ASP A 63 -3.27 32.24 -4.12
CA ASP A 63 -3.37 33.35 -5.06
C ASP A 63 -2.59 33.10 -6.35
N GLY A 64 -3.14 33.62 -7.45
CA GLY A 64 -2.50 33.58 -8.76
C GLY A 64 -2.38 32.17 -9.35
N THR A 65 -1.23 31.90 -9.97
CA THR A 65 -0.87 30.59 -10.52
C THR A 65 0.32 30.05 -9.74
N GLN A 66 0.22 28.82 -9.22
CA GLN A 66 1.31 28.17 -8.50
C GLN A 66 1.64 26.82 -9.10
N ILE A 67 2.92 26.46 -9.03
CA ILE A 67 3.45 25.16 -9.42
C ILE A 67 4.30 24.66 -8.26
N SER A 68 4.05 23.45 -7.80
CA SER A 68 4.86 22.75 -6.80
C SER A 68 5.26 21.41 -7.38
N ALA A 69 6.56 21.13 -7.45
CA ALA A 69 7.09 19.90 -8.02
C ALA A 69 8.23 19.40 -7.13
N GLY A 70 8.31 18.08 -6.97
CA GLY A 70 9.31 17.47 -6.13
C GLY A 70 9.40 15.97 -6.34
N ALA A 71 10.32 15.35 -5.61
CA ALA A 71 10.41 13.90 -5.52
C ALA A 71 10.91 13.52 -4.13
N THR A 72 10.29 12.50 -3.55
CA THR A 72 10.71 11.93 -2.27
C THR A 72 11.50 10.65 -2.53
N VAL A 73 12.71 10.57 -1.96
CA VAL A 73 13.53 9.36 -1.99
C VAL A 73 13.34 8.61 -0.68
N VAL A 74 12.90 7.36 -0.78
CA VAL A 74 12.73 6.45 0.35
C VAL A 74 13.87 5.44 0.36
N VAL A 75 14.56 5.34 1.50
CA VAL A 75 15.64 4.40 1.77
C VAL A 75 15.16 3.47 2.89
N PRO A 76 14.51 2.34 2.56
CA PRO A 76 13.95 1.45 3.56
C PRO A 76 15.04 0.59 4.20
N HIS A 77 14.95 0.41 5.51
CA HIS A 77 15.74 -0.60 6.24
C HIS A 77 14.78 -1.60 6.87
N SER A 78 14.96 -2.89 6.56
CA SER A 78 14.11 -3.96 7.06
C SER A 78 14.95 -5.21 7.33
N SER A 79 14.67 -5.87 8.45
CA SER A 79 15.29 -7.13 8.84
C SER A 79 14.22 -8.18 9.06
N TYR A 80 14.50 -9.41 8.67
CA TYR A 80 13.63 -10.55 8.90
C TYR A 80 14.38 -11.64 9.66
N ASN A 81 13.76 -12.17 10.71
CA ASN A 81 14.26 -13.29 11.48
C ASN A 81 13.29 -14.47 11.34
N ASP A 82 13.77 -15.58 10.78
CA ASP A 82 12.97 -16.79 10.64
C ASP A 82 12.88 -17.53 11.97
N THR A 83 11.66 -17.85 12.40
CA THR A 83 11.38 -18.58 13.65
C THR A 83 10.95 -20.03 13.41
N GLY A 84 11.05 -20.53 12.17
CA GLY A 84 10.75 -21.92 11.85
C GLY A 84 9.86 -22.08 10.62
N SER A 85 10.28 -21.53 9.48
CA SER A 85 9.57 -21.72 8.21
C SER A 85 9.54 -23.20 7.83
N THR A 86 8.35 -23.71 7.56
CA THR A 86 8.11 -25.14 7.27
C THR A 86 7.35 -25.34 5.95
N HIS A 87 7.60 -26.51 5.35
CA HIS A 87 6.78 -27.11 4.32
C HIS A 87 5.38 -27.42 4.85
N PHE A 88 4.44 -27.70 3.94
CA PHE A 88 3.09 -28.14 4.32
C PHE A 88 3.10 -29.38 5.24
N THR A 89 4.12 -30.24 5.12
CA THR A 89 4.30 -31.44 5.94
C THR A 89 4.93 -31.19 7.31
N GLY A 90 5.24 -29.94 7.65
CA GLY A 90 5.91 -29.57 8.91
C GLY A 90 7.42 -29.76 8.92
N ALA A 91 8.03 -30.25 7.83
CA ALA A 91 9.48 -30.29 7.69
C ALA A 91 10.06 -28.87 7.44
N PRO A 92 11.30 -28.55 7.86
CA PRO A 92 11.91 -27.24 7.61
C PRO A 92 12.01 -26.92 6.12
N THR A 93 11.61 -25.71 5.72
CA THR A 93 11.61 -25.28 4.31
C THR A 93 13.00 -25.25 3.66
N GLY A 94 14.04 -25.02 4.48
CA GLY A 94 15.41 -24.81 4.03
C GLY A 94 15.58 -23.61 3.10
N GLY A 95 16.77 -23.47 2.52
CA GLY A 95 17.10 -22.40 1.57
C GLY A 95 17.93 -21.27 2.19
N THR A 96 17.90 -20.11 1.56
CA THR A 96 18.70 -18.96 2.00
C THR A 96 17.94 -18.09 3.02
N PRO A 97 18.61 -17.54 4.05
CA PRO A 97 18.00 -16.53 4.91
C PRO A 97 17.58 -15.30 4.09
N ALA A 98 16.57 -14.58 4.59
CA ALA A 98 16.20 -13.29 4.03
C ALA A 98 17.35 -12.29 4.17
N LYS A 99 17.78 -11.71 3.05
CA LYS A 99 18.75 -10.63 2.99
C LYS A 99 18.37 -9.66 1.88
N ASP A 100 18.64 -8.38 2.08
CA ASP A 100 18.56 -7.33 1.04
C ASP A 100 17.25 -7.36 0.22
N TYR A 101 16.14 -7.74 0.87
CA TYR A 101 14.86 -7.93 0.20
C TYR A 101 14.09 -6.63 0.00
N ALA A 102 14.42 -5.60 0.78
CA ALA A 102 13.97 -4.24 0.54
C ALA A 102 14.90 -3.56 -0.48
N PRO A 103 14.39 -2.69 -1.37
CA PRO A 103 15.22 -1.97 -2.33
C PRO A 103 16.14 -0.97 -1.62
N ASP A 104 17.34 -0.74 -2.16
CA ASP A 104 18.28 0.27 -1.62
C ASP A 104 17.65 1.67 -1.57
N SER A 105 16.91 2.04 -2.61
CA SER A 105 16.10 3.26 -2.64
C SER A 105 14.97 3.17 -3.66
N VAL A 106 13.93 3.97 -3.43
CA VAL A 106 12.82 4.19 -4.36
C VAL A 106 12.53 5.69 -4.40
N THR A 107 12.23 6.22 -5.59
CA THR A 107 11.87 7.63 -5.77
C THR A 107 10.40 7.75 -6.18
N ALA A 108 9.66 8.60 -5.49
CA ALA A 108 8.28 8.92 -5.79
C ALA A 108 8.18 10.40 -6.21
N PRO A 109 7.83 10.70 -7.47
CA PRO A 109 7.65 12.07 -7.92
C PRO A 109 6.29 12.63 -7.47
N SER A 110 6.24 13.95 -7.32
CA SER A 110 4.98 14.68 -7.21
C SER A 110 5.01 16.00 -7.98
N LEU A 111 3.88 16.36 -8.56
CA LEU A 111 3.66 17.59 -9.31
C LEU A 111 2.25 18.11 -9.03
N TYR A 112 2.16 19.38 -8.69
CA TYR A 112 0.91 20.06 -8.40
C TYR A 112 0.89 21.42 -9.10
N PHE A 113 -0.28 21.76 -9.61
CA PHE A 113 -0.57 23.02 -10.27
C PHE A 113 -1.85 23.59 -9.69
N SER A 114 -1.88 24.90 -9.45
CA SER A 114 -3.12 25.61 -9.11
C SER A 114 -3.21 26.92 -9.89
N LYS A 115 -4.45 27.32 -10.21
CA LYS A 115 -4.75 28.59 -10.87
C LYS A 115 -6.06 29.16 -10.34
N LYS A 116 -5.96 30.32 -9.70
CA LYS A 116 -7.12 31.14 -9.34
C LYS A 116 -7.76 31.66 -10.63
N LEU A 117 -9.00 31.25 -10.90
CA LEU A 117 -9.75 31.63 -12.09
C LEU A 117 -10.45 32.98 -11.88
N ASN A 118 -10.96 33.20 -10.66
CA ASN A 118 -11.56 34.45 -10.18
C ASN A 118 -11.59 34.43 -8.64
N ASP A 119 -12.28 35.39 -8.01
CA ASP A 119 -12.35 35.52 -6.55
C ASP A 119 -13.05 34.35 -5.84
N GLN A 120 -13.84 33.55 -6.57
CA GLN A 120 -14.60 32.43 -6.03
C GLN A 120 -14.07 31.06 -6.46
N TRP A 121 -13.46 30.95 -7.63
CA TRP A 121 -13.10 29.66 -8.23
C TRP A 121 -11.60 29.52 -8.42
N THR A 122 -11.06 28.37 -7.98
CA THR A 122 -9.67 27.97 -8.21
C THR A 122 -9.66 26.56 -8.77
N ALA A 123 -8.97 26.35 -9.89
CA ALA A 123 -8.74 25.03 -10.45
C ALA A 123 -7.35 24.52 -10.05
N GLY A 124 -7.23 23.21 -9.91
CA GLY A 124 -5.99 22.54 -9.56
C GLY A 124 -5.82 21.23 -10.31
N PHE A 125 -4.57 20.78 -10.38
CA PHE A 125 -4.19 19.49 -10.91
C PHE A 125 -3.05 18.91 -10.08
N GLY A 126 -3.18 17.67 -9.65
CA GLY A 126 -2.14 16.92 -8.95
C GLY A 126 -1.73 15.66 -9.72
N LEU A 127 -0.45 15.32 -9.64
CA LEU A 127 0.13 14.06 -10.06
C LEU A 127 1.04 13.58 -8.93
N PHE A 128 0.74 12.44 -8.33
CA PHE A 128 1.45 11.95 -7.15
C PHE A 128 1.36 10.42 -7.00
N VAL A 129 2.10 9.87 -6.05
CA VAL A 129 2.17 8.44 -5.75
C VAL A 129 1.50 8.18 -4.39
N PRO A 130 0.25 7.69 -4.36
CA PRO A 130 -0.45 7.46 -3.08
C PRO A 130 -0.08 6.14 -2.41
N TYR A 131 0.35 5.14 -3.19
CA TYR A 131 0.69 3.80 -2.72
C TYR A 131 1.99 3.31 -3.36
N GLY A 132 2.78 2.57 -2.60
CA GLY A 132 4.03 2.02 -3.08
C GLY A 132 4.56 0.91 -2.18
N ALA A 133 4.94 -0.21 -2.79
CA ALA A 133 5.62 -1.29 -2.09
C ALA A 133 6.54 -2.04 -3.05
N LYS A 134 7.73 -2.41 -2.58
CA LYS A 134 8.64 -3.25 -3.35
C LYS A 134 9.44 -4.10 -2.37
N LEU A 135 9.24 -5.41 -2.42
CA LEU A 135 10.01 -6.40 -1.66
C LEU A 135 10.33 -7.56 -2.60
N ASN A 136 11.57 -8.05 -2.56
CA ASN A 136 12.00 -9.20 -3.34
C ASN A 136 12.95 -10.06 -2.52
N TYR A 137 12.42 -11.15 -1.97
CA TYR A 137 13.19 -12.11 -1.18
C TYR A 137 13.92 -13.14 -2.04
N GLY A 138 13.65 -13.18 -3.34
CA GLY A 138 14.11 -14.22 -4.25
C GLY A 138 13.31 -15.51 -4.14
N ASN A 139 13.62 -16.49 -5.00
CA ASN A 139 12.84 -17.73 -5.09
C ASN A 139 13.38 -18.86 -4.20
N THR A 140 14.55 -18.69 -3.59
CA THR A 140 15.23 -19.72 -2.80
C THR A 140 15.17 -19.50 -1.30
N TRP A 141 14.55 -18.40 -0.84
CA TRP A 141 14.54 -18.09 0.59
C TRP A 141 13.64 -19.02 1.39
N ASN A 142 13.85 -19.06 2.71
CA ASN A 142 13.14 -19.92 3.65
C ASN A 142 11.63 -19.65 3.75
N GLY A 143 11.17 -18.42 3.51
CA GLY A 143 9.75 -18.06 3.52
C GLY A 143 9.05 -18.08 2.15
N ARG A 144 9.68 -18.63 1.10
CA ARG A 144 9.21 -18.55 -0.31
C ARG A 144 7.78 -19.03 -0.57
N TYR A 145 7.26 -19.93 0.26
CA TYR A 145 5.89 -20.44 0.13
C TYR A 145 4.83 -19.53 0.73
N ALA A 146 5.21 -18.54 1.53
CA ALA A 146 4.31 -17.49 2.01
C ALA A 146 4.40 -16.25 1.12
N LEU A 147 5.61 -15.90 0.67
CA LEU A 147 5.86 -14.74 -0.17
C LEU A 147 7.21 -14.89 -0.87
N SER A 148 7.38 -14.43 -2.10
CA SER A 148 8.70 -14.30 -2.74
C SER A 148 8.96 -12.88 -3.23
N ASN A 149 7.93 -12.21 -3.74
CA ASN A 149 8.01 -10.80 -4.12
C ASN A 149 6.67 -10.08 -3.92
N ILE A 150 6.75 -8.79 -3.64
CA ILE A 150 5.65 -7.84 -3.68
C ILE A 150 6.12 -6.65 -4.50
N LYS A 151 5.31 -6.24 -5.46
CA LYS A 151 5.50 -4.99 -6.17
C LYS A 151 4.15 -4.30 -6.31
N LEU A 152 4.03 -3.09 -5.77
CA LEU A 152 2.88 -2.21 -5.91
C LEU A 152 3.39 -0.85 -6.35
N GLU A 153 2.99 -0.44 -7.54
CA GLU A 153 3.28 0.88 -8.10
C GLU A 153 1.95 1.55 -8.42
N ALA A 154 1.71 2.74 -7.85
CA ALA A 154 0.53 3.54 -8.13
C ALA A 154 0.93 4.96 -8.53
N ILE A 155 0.25 5.52 -9.52
CA ILE A 155 0.34 6.93 -9.87
C ILE A 155 -1.07 7.47 -10.06
N THR A 156 -1.34 8.62 -9.47
CA THR A 156 -2.67 9.22 -9.44
C THR A 156 -2.62 10.59 -10.07
N LEU A 157 -3.58 10.83 -10.96
CA LEU A 157 -3.87 12.13 -11.54
C LEU A 157 -5.13 12.67 -10.88
N ASN A 158 -5.06 13.86 -10.32
CA ASN A 158 -6.17 14.49 -9.60
C ASN A 158 -6.46 15.88 -10.17
N PRO A 159 -7.36 16.02 -11.16
CA PRO A 159 -8.01 17.30 -11.42
C PRO A 159 -8.91 17.67 -10.24
N SER A 160 -8.79 18.92 -9.79
CA SER A 160 -9.51 19.45 -8.64
C SER A 160 -10.03 20.86 -8.91
N VAL A 161 -11.09 21.22 -8.20
CA VAL A 161 -11.66 22.57 -8.19
C VAL A 161 -12.05 22.94 -6.77
N SER A 162 -11.90 24.21 -6.43
CA SER A 162 -12.41 24.79 -5.20
C SER A 162 -13.32 25.96 -5.48
N TRP A 163 -14.38 26.03 -4.68
CA TRP A 163 -15.35 27.11 -4.66
C TRP A 163 -15.35 27.79 -3.29
N LYS A 164 -14.98 29.06 -3.26
CA LYS A 164 -15.02 29.94 -2.09
C LYS A 164 -16.41 30.55 -1.97
N MET A 165 -17.20 30.07 -1.02
CA MET A 165 -18.53 30.61 -0.73
C MET A 165 -18.43 31.97 -0.02
N ASN A 166 -17.51 32.09 0.93
CA ASN A 166 -17.19 33.33 1.65
C ASN A 166 -15.77 33.27 2.25
N GLU A 167 -15.37 34.29 3.02
CA GLU A 167 -14.04 34.37 3.64
C GLU A 167 -13.72 33.24 4.65
N HIS A 168 -14.75 32.58 5.17
CA HIS A 168 -14.63 31.54 6.19
C HIS A 168 -14.91 30.12 5.66
N HIS A 169 -15.60 30.00 4.53
CA HIS A 169 -16.08 28.71 4.01
C HIS A 169 -15.74 28.55 2.53
N ALA A 170 -15.11 27.41 2.24
CA ALA A 170 -14.84 26.96 0.89
C ALA A 170 -15.11 25.46 0.79
N PHE A 171 -15.48 25.05 -0.41
CA PHE A 171 -15.71 23.66 -0.76
C PHE A 171 -14.68 23.24 -1.82
N GLY A 172 -14.28 21.98 -1.77
CA GLY A 172 -13.34 21.38 -2.70
C GLY A 172 -13.94 20.12 -3.30
N PHE A 173 -13.65 19.89 -4.57
CA PHE A 173 -14.01 18.67 -5.27
C PHE A 173 -12.84 18.24 -6.15
N GLY A 174 -12.48 16.96 -6.09
CA GLY A 174 -11.41 16.37 -6.88
C GLY A 174 -11.78 14.95 -7.32
N ILE A 175 -11.18 14.50 -8.42
CA ILE A 175 -11.36 13.15 -8.96
C ILE A 175 -9.99 12.49 -9.05
N ASP A 176 -9.80 11.36 -8.39
CA ASP A 176 -8.59 10.55 -8.55
C ASP A 176 -8.73 9.56 -9.71
N ALA A 177 -7.92 9.75 -10.74
CA ALA A 177 -7.69 8.76 -11.79
C ALA A 177 -6.36 8.05 -11.49
N GLU A 178 -6.45 6.84 -10.95
CA GLU A 178 -5.32 6.07 -10.46
C GLU A 178 -4.96 4.93 -11.41
N TYR A 179 -3.69 4.86 -11.80
CA TYR A 179 -3.10 3.70 -12.47
C TYR A 179 -2.28 2.91 -11.45
N MET A 180 -2.65 1.64 -11.27
CA MET A 180 -2.01 0.75 -10.30
C MET A 180 -1.53 -0.53 -10.98
N LYS A 181 -0.29 -0.91 -10.70
CA LYS A 181 0.28 -2.20 -11.08
C LYS A 181 0.68 -2.97 -9.83
N ALA A 182 0.14 -4.18 -9.70
CA ALA A 182 0.43 -5.08 -8.59
C ALA A 182 1.04 -6.40 -9.10
N GLU A 183 2.11 -6.85 -8.48
CA GLU A 183 2.71 -8.18 -8.66
C GLU A 183 2.90 -8.80 -7.27
N LEU A 184 2.47 -10.06 -7.14
CA LEU A 184 2.63 -10.87 -5.94
C LEU A 184 3.19 -12.23 -6.35
N GLY A 185 4.36 -12.56 -5.81
CA GLY A 185 5.03 -13.82 -6.03
C GLY A 185 4.91 -14.73 -4.83
N GLN A 186 4.66 -16.02 -5.09
CA GLN A 186 4.73 -17.09 -4.11
C GLN A 186 5.23 -18.36 -4.79
N ALA A 187 6.08 -19.13 -4.12
CA ALA A 187 6.47 -20.45 -4.59
C ALA A 187 5.41 -21.51 -4.26
N VAL A 188 5.42 -22.62 -4.99
CA VAL A 188 4.57 -23.79 -4.73
C VAL A 188 5.40 -24.88 -4.07
N ASP A 189 4.91 -25.43 -2.96
CA ASP A 189 5.59 -26.50 -2.21
C ASP A 189 5.39 -27.88 -2.85
N VAL A 190 5.99 -28.08 -4.02
CA VAL A 190 5.96 -29.37 -4.74
C VAL A 190 6.61 -30.50 -3.91
N PRO A 191 7.79 -30.34 -3.28
CA PRO A 191 8.39 -31.40 -2.47
C PRO A 191 7.53 -31.81 -1.27
N GLY A 192 6.95 -30.84 -0.54
CA GLY A 192 6.02 -31.13 0.55
C GLY A 192 4.77 -31.86 0.08
N SER A 193 4.22 -31.46 -1.08
CA SER A 193 3.06 -32.12 -1.68
C SER A 193 3.34 -33.57 -2.07
N ILE A 194 4.50 -33.85 -2.69
CA ILE A 194 4.92 -35.22 -3.03
C ILE A 194 5.13 -36.04 -1.76
N ALA A 195 5.80 -35.48 -0.75
CA ALA A 195 6.02 -36.14 0.52
C ALA A 195 4.68 -36.51 1.20
N ALA A 196 3.72 -35.58 1.26
CA ALA A 196 2.39 -35.83 1.80
C ALA A 196 1.68 -36.98 1.08
N LEU A 197 1.73 -37.01 -0.26
CA LEU A 197 1.17 -38.08 -1.08
C LEU A 197 1.88 -39.43 -0.88
N SER A 198 3.16 -39.43 -0.51
CA SER A 198 3.92 -40.65 -0.23
C SER A 198 3.70 -41.21 1.18
N THR A 199 3.20 -40.41 2.13
CA THR A 199 2.80 -40.91 3.46
C THR A 199 1.48 -41.69 3.39
N GLY A 200 1.27 -42.69 4.25
CA GLY A 200 0.19 -43.67 4.13
C GLY A 200 -1.24 -43.13 3.92
N ALA A 201 -1.56 -41.94 4.44
CA ALA A 201 -2.85 -41.26 4.19
C ALA A 201 -2.96 -40.68 2.77
N GLY A 202 -1.88 -40.09 2.24
CA GLY A 202 -1.79 -39.61 0.87
C GLY A 202 -1.61 -40.73 -0.15
N ALA A 203 -0.97 -41.84 0.24
CA ALA A 203 -0.84 -43.03 -0.59
C ALA A 203 -2.20 -43.72 -0.80
N ALA A 204 -3.07 -43.71 0.22
CA ALA A 204 -4.45 -44.17 0.09
C ALA A 204 -5.27 -43.28 -0.86
N GLN A 205 -5.13 -41.96 -0.78
CA GLN A 205 -5.79 -41.01 -1.68
C GLN A 205 -5.24 -41.08 -3.12
N GLY A 206 -3.93 -41.21 -3.29
CA GLY A 206 -3.28 -41.43 -4.58
C GLY A 206 -3.68 -42.76 -5.22
N ALA A 207 -3.80 -43.84 -4.42
CA ALA A 207 -4.31 -45.12 -4.90
C ALA A 207 -5.79 -45.04 -5.33
N VAL A 208 -6.61 -44.26 -4.63
CA VAL A 208 -8.00 -43.99 -5.02
C VAL A 208 -8.05 -43.20 -6.33
N LEU A 209 -7.24 -42.14 -6.47
CA LEU A 209 -7.17 -41.34 -7.68
C LEU A 209 -6.68 -42.15 -8.89
N ILE A 210 -5.64 -42.98 -8.71
CA ILE A 210 -5.13 -43.88 -9.76
C ILE A 210 -6.20 -44.92 -10.15
N ARG A 211 -6.95 -45.46 -9.19
CA ARG A 211 -8.08 -46.37 -9.48
C ARG A 211 -9.18 -45.68 -10.27
N GLN A 212 -9.50 -44.43 -9.94
CA GLN A 212 -10.50 -43.65 -10.68
C GLN A 212 -10.03 -43.32 -12.09
N ILE A 213 -8.76 -42.94 -12.28
CA ILE A 213 -8.17 -42.70 -13.61
C ILE A 213 -8.17 -44.00 -14.43
N ALA A 214 -7.82 -45.13 -13.83
CA ALA A 214 -7.86 -46.43 -14.50
C ALA A 214 -9.30 -46.83 -14.90
N ALA A 215 -10.29 -46.57 -14.04
CA ALA A 215 -11.70 -46.78 -14.35
C ALA A 215 -12.21 -45.87 -15.49
N LEU A 216 -11.59 -44.70 -15.67
CA LEU A 216 -11.85 -43.76 -16.76
C LEU A 216 -10.95 -44.01 -18.00
N GLY A 217 -10.43 -45.22 -18.16
CA GLY A 217 -9.62 -45.60 -19.33
C GLY A 217 -8.23 -44.97 -19.38
N GLY A 218 -7.72 -44.51 -18.25
CA GLY A 218 -6.37 -43.92 -18.13
C GLY A 218 -6.30 -42.42 -18.43
N ASN A 219 -7.42 -41.72 -18.64
CA ASN A 219 -7.43 -40.30 -18.95
C ASN A 219 -7.76 -39.43 -17.72
N PRO A 220 -6.77 -38.76 -17.11
CA PRO A 220 -6.99 -37.93 -15.91
C PRO A 220 -7.83 -36.67 -16.17
N ALA A 221 -7.98 -36.23 -17.41
CA ALA A 221 -8.80 -35.05 -17.74
C ALA A 221 -10.31 -35.28 -17.50
N LEU A 222 -10.76 -36.54 -17.50
CA LEU A 222 -12.15 -36.91 -17.27
C LEU A 222 -12.59 -36.82 -15.80
N LEU A 223 -11.64 -36.67 -14.86
CA LEU A 223 -11.93 -36.47 -13.43
C LEU A 223 -12.65 -35.15 -13.13
N ARG A 224 -12.58 -34.16 -14.04
CA ARG A 224 -13.30 -32.88 -13.88
C ARG A 224 -14.80 -33.02 -14.17
N THR A 225 -15.19 -34.07 -14.87
CA THR A 225 -16.55 -34.29 -15.40
C THR A 225 -17.25 -35.51 -14.79
N ALA A 226 -16.54 -36.29 -13.97
CA ALA A 226 -17.05 -37.44 -13.22
C ALA A 226 -17.42 -37.01 -11.80
#